data_AF-A0A1B6JFB8-F1
#
_entry.id   AF-A0A1B6JFB8-F1
#
_cell.length_a   1.000
_cell.length_b   1.000
_cell.length_c   1.000
_cell.angle_alpha   90.00
_cell.angle_beta   90.00
_cell.angle_gamma   90.00
#
_symmetry.space_group_name_H-M   'P 1'
#
loop_
_entity.id
_entity.type
_entity.pdbx_description
1 polymer ?
#
loop_
_entity_poly.entity_id
_entity_poly.type
_entity_poly.pdbx_seq_one_letter_code
_entity_poly.pdbx_strand_id
1 'polypeptide(L)'
;AIRTEHFFKVNGYSNLYWGWGGEDDDMGYRVEHVLTTISRPPEEIARYTMIKHEKRKPLAWKVRVKLLRTSWRRYRLDGLNTVQYNLLSTAEHALYTRLLVDVGHPPQNIRVLQQQQDNDDRRTTVAPAS
;
A
#
# COMPACT_ATOMS: atom_id res chain seq x y z
N ALA A 1 -14.25 -6.82 1.03
CA ALA A 1 -13.87 -8.14 0.46
C ALA A 1 -13.86 -8.05 -1.06
N ILE A 2 -13.06 -8.85 -1.74
CA ILE A 2 -12.98 -8.90 -3.21
C ILE A 2 -13.09 -10.35 -3.67
N ARG A 3 -13.87 -10.60 -4.73
CA ARG A 3 -13.97 -11.93 -5.34
C ARG A 3 -12.68 -12.23 -6.10
N THR A 4 -12.29 -13.50 -6.15
CA THR A 4 -11.05 -13.95 -6.82
C THR A 4 -10.96 -13.44 -8.26
N GLU A 5 -12.03 -13.56 -9.04
CA GLU A 5 -12.08 -13.04 -10.42
C GLU A 5 -11.95 -11.52 -10.52
N HIS A 6 -12.46 -10.77 -9.54
CA HIS A 6 -12.30 -9.31 -9.48
C HIS A 6 -10.86 -8.95 -9.16
N PHE A 7 -10.23 -9.68 -8.23
CA PHE A 7 -8.82 -9.52 -7.87
C PHE A 7 -7.91 -9.76 -9.07
N PHE A 8 -8.17 -10.80 -9.86
CA PHE A 8 -7.45 -11.06 -11.11
C PHE A 8 -7.69 -9.96 -12.16
N LYS A 9 -8.94 -9.50 -12.35
CA LYS A 9 -9.27 -8.44 -13.33
C LYS A 9 -8.54 -7.12 -13.06
N VAL A 10 -8.35 -6.76 -11.79
CA VAL A 10 -7.62 -5.54 -11.40
C VAL A 10 -6.11 -5.73 -11.28
N ASN A 11 -5.60 -6.93 -11.60
CA ASN A 11 -4.21 -7.33 -11.43
C ASN A 11 -3.71 -7.19 -9.97
N GLY A 12 -4.56 -7.44 -8.98
CA GLY A 12 -4.21 -7.33 -7.57
C GLY A 12 -3.71 -5.95 -7.12
N TYR A 13 -3.07 -5.91 -5.95
CA TYR A 13 -2.46 -4.71 -5.37
C TYR A 13 -1.16 -4.33 -6.07
N SER A 14 -0.78 -3.05 -5.96
CA SER A 14 0.51 -2.51 -6.41
C SER A 14 1.68 -3.03 -5.59
N ASN A 15 2.81 -3.37 -6.23
CA ASN A 15 4.05 -3.76 -5.54
C ASN A 15 5.00 -2.57 -5.29
N LEU A 16 4.56 -1.34 -5.61
CA LEU A 16 5.43 -0.16 -5.60
C LEU A 16 5.37 0.65 -4.29
N TYR A 17 4.50 0.28 -3.37
CA TYR A 17 4.30 0.97 -2.09
C TYR A 17 5.23 0.40 -1.02
N TRP A 18 6.43 0.97 -0.91
CA TRP A 18 7.43 0.61 0.10
C TRP A 18 7.46 1.61 1.27
N GLY A 19 6.43 1.56 2.11
CA GLY A 19 6.22 2.47 3.24
C GLY A 19 4.75 2.50 3.65
N TRP A 20 4.37 3.44 4.53
CA TRP A 20 2.97 3.55 4.95
C TRP A 20 2.16 4.48 4.03
N GLY A 21 1.03 3.98 3.54
CA GLY A 21 -0.07 4.77 2.98
C GLY A 21 -0.12 4.86 1.44
N GLY A 22 -1.36 4.82 0.93
CA GLY A 22 -1.74 5.05 -0.46
C GLY A 22 -1.88 3.79 -1.31
N GLU A 23 -1.55 2.60 -0.81
CA GLU A 23 -1.74 1.34 -1.52
C GLU A 23 -3.22 0.94 -1.58
N ASP A 24 -3.96 1.17 -0.49
CA ASP A 24 -5.40 0.95 -0.41
C ASP A 24 -6.16 1.91 -1.34
N ASP A 25 -5.72 3.18 -1.41
CA ASP A 25 -6.25 4.18 -2.33
C ASP A 25 -5.98 3.78 -3.80
N ASP A 26 -4.77 3.31 -4.12
CA ASP A 26 -4.44 2.80 -5.48
C ASP A 26 -5.34 1.62 -5.83
N MET A 27 -5.50 0.64 -4.93
CA MET A 27 -6.41 -0.47 -5.15
C MET A 27 -7.87 -0.01 -5.35
N GLY A 28 -8.32 1.00 -4.59
CA GLY A 28 -9.60 1.65 -4.79
C GLY A 28 -9.75 2.21 -6.21
N TYR A 29 -8.76 2.96 -6.69
CA TYR A 29 -8.75 3.49 -8.06
C TYR A 29 -8.70 2.40 -9.12
N ARG A 30 -7.98 1.29 -8.90
CA ARG A 30 -8.00 0.13 -9.81
C ARG A 30 -9.40 -0.48 -9.89
N VAL A 31 -10.06 -0.67 -8.75
CA VAL A 31 -11.41 -1.22 -8.68
C VAL A 31 -12.41 -0.29 -9.36
N GLU A 32 -12.37 1.01 -9.07
CA GLU A 32 -13.25 2.00 -9.72
C GLU A 32 -13.01 2.05 -11.23
N HIS A 33 -11.76 1.94 -11.67
CA HIS A 33 -11.42 1.97 -13.10
C HIS A 33 -11.88 0.72 -13.87
N VAL A 34 -11.78 -0.48 -13.26
CA VAL A 34 -12.02 -1.75 -13.96
C VAL A 34 -13.41 -2.34 -13.68
N LEU A 35 -13.91 -2.17 -12.46
CA LEU A 35 -15.15 -2.76 -11.96
C LEU A 35 -16.25 -1.71 -11.73
N THR A 36 -15.94 -0.41 -11.90
CA THR A 36 -16.87 0.73 -11.86
C THR A 36 -17.47 1.05 -10.49
N THR A 37 -17.57 0.11 -9.56
CA THR A 37 -18.28 0.33 -8.30
C THR A 37 -17.63 -0.39 -7.12
N ILE A 38 -17.64 0.28 -5.97
CA ILE A 38 -17.30 -0.27 -4.66
C ILE A 38 -18.59 -0.35 -3.83
N SER A 39 -18.97 -1.55 -3.41
CA SER A 39 -20.11 -1.75 -2.52
C SER A 39 -19.70 -1.48 -1.07
N ARG A 40 -20.56 -0.77 -0.34
CA ARG A 40 -20.39 -0.48 1.10
C ARG A 40 -21.65 -0.91 1.86
N PRO A 41 -21.53 -1.71 2.93
CA PRO A 41 -22.66 -2.01 3.81
C PRO A 41 -23.14 -0.73 4.54
N PRO A 42 -24.40 -0.72 5.04
CA PRO A 42 -24.92 0.38 5.85
C PRO A 42 -24.05 0.65 7.09
N GLU A 43 -23.88 1.92 7.44
CA GLU A 43 -22.99 2.38 8.52
C GLU A 43 -23.44 1.89 9.90
N GLU A 44 -24.74 1.63 10.06
CA GLU A 44 -25.34 1.18 11.32
C GLU A 44 -24.82 -0.20 11.73
N ILE A 45 -24.51 -1.08 10.76
CA ILE A 45 -24.04 -2.44 11.00
C ILE A 45 -22.54 -2.61 10.76
N ALA A 46 -21.91 -1.67 10.05
CA ALA A 46 -20.52 -1.77 9.59
C ALA A 46 -19.54 -0.98 10.47
N ARG A 47 -19.68 -1.08 11.79
CA ARG A 47 -18.84 -0.37 12.76
C ARG A 47 -17.64 -1.21 13.15
N TYR A 48 -16.46 -0.61 13.10
CA TYR A 48 -15.19 -1.24 13.45
C TYR A 48 -14.45 -0.38 14.48
N THR A 49 -13.66 -1.03 15.34
CA THR A 49 -12.74 -0.34 16.25
C THR A 49 -11.31 -0.72 15.92
N MET A 50 -10.40 0.23 16.12
CA MET A 50 -8.99 0.08 15.81
C MET A 50 -8.22 -0.19 17.10
N ILE A 51 -7.41 -1.25 17.10
CA ILE A 51 -6.46 -1.48 18.18
C ILE A 51 -5.48 -0.30 18.21
N LYS A 52 -5.23 0.24 19.41
CA LYS A 52 -4.31 1.37 19.59
C LYS A 52 -2.94 1.02 19.03
N HIS A 53 -2.39 1.91 18.20
CA HIS A 53 -1.09 1.73 17.57
C HIS A 53 -0.42 3.10 17.39
N GLU A 54 0.91 3.09 17.30
CA GLU A 54 1.68 4.29 17.01
C GLU A 54 1.52 4.70 15.56
N LYS A 55 1.38 6.01 15.32
CA LYS A 55 1.27 6.54 13.96
C LYS A 55 2.58 6.30 13.21
N ARG A 56 2.49 5.64 12.05
CA ARG A 56 3.64 5.40 11.18
C ARG A 56 3.91 6.60 10.29
N LYS A 57 5.19 6.81 9.96
CA LYS A 57 5.60 7.84 9.01
C LYS A 57 5.11 7.46 7.59
N PRO A 58 4.41 8.35 6.88
CA PRO A 58 3.95 8.06 5.54
C PRO A 58 5.11 7.98 4.54
N LEU A 59 4.88 7.20 3.47
CA LEU A 59 5.72 7.21 2.28
C LEU A 59 5.84 8.65 1.74
N ALA A 60 7.04 8.99 1.27
CA ALA A 60 7.38 10.31 0.76
C ALA A 60 6.28 10.83 -0.18
N TRP A 61 5.82 12.05 0.07
CA TRP A 61 4.70 12.70 -0.61
C TRP A 61 4.86 12.65 -2.14
N LYS A 62 6.06 12.98 -2.64
CA LYS A 62 6.37 12.96 -4.07
C LYS A 62 6.18 11.57 -4.69
N VAL A 63 6.54 10.51 -3.96
CA VAL A 63 6.36 9.12 -4.40
C VAL A 63 4.87 8.77 -4.38
N ARG A 64 4.21 8.97 -3.23
CA ARG A 64 2.80 8.62 -3.04
C ARG A 64 1.89 9.32 -4.05
N VAL A 65 2.04 10.63 -4.26
CA VAL A 65 1.23 11.36 -5.24
C VAL A 65 1.44 10.85 -6.67
N LYS A 66 2.69 10.53 -7.04
CA LYS A 66 2.98 9.97 -8.36
C LYS A 66 2.35 8.57 -8.52
N LEU A 67 2.44 7.73 -7.48
CA LEU A 67 1.84 6.40 -7.41
C LEU A 67 0.31 6.43 -7.29
N LEU A 68 -0.33 7.51 -6.89
CA LEU A 68 -1.79 7.61 -6.98
C LEU A 68 -2.23 8.07 -8.37
N ARG A 69 -1.64 9.17 -8.87
CA ARG A 69 -2.05 9.81 -10.12
C ARG A 69 -1.98 8.93 -11.36
N THR A 70 -1.09 7.95 -11.35
CA THR A 70 -0.87 7.08 -12.51
C THR A 70 -1.49 5.68 -12.33
N SER A 71 -2.30 5.44 -11.29
CA SER A 71 -2.75 4.09 -10.85
C SER A 71 -3.49 3.36 -11.98
N TRP A 72 -4.48 4.03 -12.55
CA TRP A 72 -5.26 3.53 -13.69
C TRP A 72 -4.42 3.24 -14.95
N ARG A 73 -3.23 3.84 -15.10
CA ARG A 73 -2.31 3.52 -16.22
C ARG A 73 -1.40 2.36 -15.89
N ARG A 74 -0.92 2.25 -14.63
CA ARG A 74 0.04 1.21 -14.24
C ARG A 74 -0.58 -0.12 -13.91
N TYR A 75 -1.87 -0.20 -13.59
CA TYR A 75 -2.39 -1.40 -12.94
C TYR A 75 -2.15 -2.68 -13.77
N ARG A 76 -2.06 -2.58 -15.10
CA ARG A 76 -1.72 -3.71 -15.99
C ARG A 76 -0.23 -4.07 -16.02
N LEU A 77 0.63 -3.12 -15.64
CA LEU A 77 2.09 -3.22 -15.68
C LEU A 77 2.71 -3.56 -14.31
N ASP A 78 1.93 -3.41 -13.23
CA ASP A 78 2.39 -3.67 -11.87
C ASP A 78 1.25 -4.23 -11.01
N GLY A 79 1.50 -5.41 -10.44
CA GLY A 79 0.64 -6.03 -9.45
C GLY A 79 0.86 -7.53 -9.37
N LEU A 80 -0.20 -8.33 -9.45
CA LEU A 80 -0.11 -9.78 -9.34
C LEU A 80 0.82 -10.40 -10.39
N ASN A 81 0.88 -9.83 -11.59
CA ASN A 81 1.78 -10.27 -12.66
C ASN A 81 3.27 -9.90 -12.46
N THR A 82 3.60 -9.01 -11.52
CA THR A 82 4.97 -8.56 -11.27
C THR A 82 5.47 -8.87 -9.87
N VAL A 83 4.64 -9.44 -9.00
CA VAL A 83 5.01 -9.71 -7.61
C VAL A 83 6.20 -10.68 -7.54
N GLN A 84 7.20 -10.32 -6.74
CA GLN A 84 8.38 -11.15 -6.48
C GLN A 84 8.49 -11.38 -4.98
N TYR A 85 8.63 -12.64 -4.59
CA TYR A 85 8.80 -13.02 -3.20
C TYR A 85 9.43 -14.41 -3.09
N ASN A 86 10.06 -14.68 -1.95
CA ASN A 86 10.55 -16.00 -1.57
C ASN A 86 9.79 -16.49 -0.33
N LEU A 87 9.16 -17.65 -0.44
CA LEU A 87 8.55 -18.31 0.72
C LEU A 87 9.64 -18.96 1.56
N LEU A 88 9.86 -18.46 2.77
CA LEU A 88 10.91 -18.94 3.67
C LEU A 88 10.43 -20.10 4.54
N SER A 89 9.20 -20.04 5.05
CA SER A 89 8.63 -21.11 5.87
C SER A 89 7.11 -21.10 5.90
N THR A 90 6.51 -22.27 6.01
CA THR A 90 5.09 -22.48 6.31
C THR A 90 4.95 -23.17 7.67
N ALA A 91 4.00 -22.71 8.49
CA ALA A 91 3.68 -23.36 9.76
C ALA A 91 2.17 -23.35 9.98
N GLU A 92 1.58 -24.52 10.14
CA GLU A 92 0.16 -24.66 10.48
C GLU A 92 0.00 -24.64 12.00
N HIS A 93 -0.92 -23.79 12.47
CA HIS A 93 -1.33 -23.71 13.86
C HIS A 93 -2.84 -23.95 13.95
N ALA A 94 -3.34 -24.28 15.15
CA ALA A 94 -4.75 -24.63 15.35
C ALA A 94 -5.75 -23.57 14.88
N LEU A 95 -5.37 -22.28 14.86
CA LEU A 95 -6.25 -21.15 14.53
C LEU A 95 -5.83 -20.39 13.27
N TYR A 96 -4.64 -20.65 12.72
CA TYR A 96 -4.11 -19.92 11.57
C TYR A 96 -2.92 -20.64 10.94
N THR A 97 -2.66 -20.32 9.67
CA THR A 97 -1.42 -20.72 8.98
C THR A 97 -0.49 -19.52 8.89
N ARG A 98 0.76 -19.69 9.33
CA ARG A 98 1.80 -18.67 9.23
C ARG A 98 2.64 -18.89 7.99
N LEU A 99 2.68 -17.89 7.11
CA LEU A 99 3.57 -17.84 5.96
C LEU A 99 4.65 -16.79 6.25
N LEU A 100 5.91 -17.20 6.30
CA LEU A 100 7.04 -16.27 6.38
C LEU A 100 7.55 -16.03 4.97
N VAL A 101 7.47 -14.79 4.52
CA VAL A 101 7.75 -14.40 3.13
C VAL A 101 8.80 -13.30 3.12
N ASP A 102 9.85 -13.48 2.33
CA ASP A 102 10.77 -12.42 1.95
C ASP A 102 10.25 -11.72 0.70
N VAL A 103 9.95 -10.43 0.81
CA VAL A 103 9.46 -9.60 -0.30
C VAL A 103 10.56 -8.73 -0.91
N GLY A 104 11.81 -8.88 -0.45
CA GLY A 104 12.95 -8.10 -0.87
C GLY A 104 13.03 -6.74 -0.18
N HIS A 105 13.60 -5.77 -0.88
CA HIS A 105 13.99 -4.48 -0.32
C HIS A 105 13.39 -3.31 -1.11
N PRO A 106 13.07 -2.18 -0.44
CA PRO A 106 12.66 -0.97 -1.14
C PRO A 106 13.66 -0.55 -2.21
N PRO A 107 13.20 -0.23 -3.43
CA PRO A 107 14.04 0.32 -4.49
C PRO A 107 14.86 1.54 -4.03
N GLN A 108 16.10 1.64 -4.49
CA GLN A 108 17.04 2.68 -4.03
C GLN A 108 16.53 4.10 -4.26
N ASN A 109 15.85 4.35 -5.38
CA ASN A 109 15.22 5.64 -5.68
C ASN A 109 14.13 6.03 -4.66
N ILE A 110 13.34 5.07 -4.18
CA ILE A 110 12.33 5.32 -3.14
C ILE A 110 13.02 5.65 -1.82
N ARG A 111 14.06 4.90 -1.45
CA ARG A 111 14.86 5.17 -0.23
C ARG A 111 15.45 6.57 -0.23
N VAL A 112 16.05 6.99 -1.33
CA VAL A 112 16.66 8.33 -1.49
C VAL A 112 15.60 9.43 -1.36
N LEU A 113 14.44 9.28 -2.03
CA LEU A 113 13.36 10.27 -1.95
C LEU A 113 12.76 10.37 -0.54
N GLN A 114 12.70 9.25 0.18
CA GLN A 114 12.29 9.24 1.59
C GLN A 114 13.29 10.00 2.45
N GLN A 115 14.59 9.71 2.32
CA GLN A 115 15.65 10.40 3.08
C GLN A 115 15.68 11.90 2.81
N GLN A 116 15.46 12.32 1.56
CA GLN A 116 15.38 13.75 1.21
C GLN A 116 14.23 14.43 1.95
N GLN A 117 13.02 13.86 1.89
CA GLN A 117 11.89 14.43 2.62
C GLN A 117 12.12 14.42 4.13
N ASP A 118 12.72 13.36 4.67
CA ASP A 118 13.06 13.28 6.09
C ASP A 118 14.03 14.39 6.53
N ASN A 119 15.00 14.73 5.69
CA ASN A 119 15.94 15.82 5.94
C ASN A 119 15.28 17.19 5.84
N ASP A 120 14.39 17.38 4.85
CA ASP A 120 13.64 18.61 4.68
C ASP A 120 12.70 18.85 5.87
N ASP A 121 11.95 17.83 6.29
CA ASP A 121 11.07 17.87 7.47
C ASP A 121 11.83 18.25 8.74
N ARG A 122 13.04 17.69 8.92
CA ARG A 122 13.90 18.05 10.05
C ARG A 122 14.27 19.53 9.98
N ARG A 123 14.74 20.03 8.84
CA ARG A 123 15.12 21.44 8.68
C ARG A 123 13.99 22.41 9.00
N THR A 124 12.76 22.11 8.60
CA THR A 124 11.60 22.94 8.94
C THR A 124 11.24 22.90 10.42
N THR A 125 11.48 21.79 11.13
CA THR A 125 11.22 21.70 12.58
C THR A 125 12.26 22.42 13.45
N VAL A 126 13.47 22.67 12.95
CA VAL A 126 14.53 23.39 13.69
C VAL A 126 14.65 24.88 13.34
N ALA A 127 13.90 25.38 12.37
CA ALA A 127 13.87 26.81 12.07
C ALA A 127 13.08 27.56 13.17
N PRO A 128 13.68 28.53 13.88
CA PRO A 128 12.94 29.30 14.87
C PRO A 128 11.89 30.15 14.15
N ALA A 129 10.66 30.14 14.68
CA ALA A 129 9.64 31.09 14.27
C ALA A 129 10.20 32.51 14.46
N SER A 130 10.31 33.26 13.37
CA SER A 130 10.77 34.65 13.35
C SER A 130 9.63 35.59 13.71
#